data_AF-A0A0D2B3T1-F1
#
_entry.id   AF-A0A0D2B3T1-F1
#
_cell.length_a   1.000
_cell.length_b   1.000
_cell.length_c   1.000
_cell.angle_alpha   90.00
_cell.angle_beta   90.00
_cell.angle_gamma   90.00
#
_symmetry.space_group_name_H-M   'P 1'
#
loop_
_entity.id
_entity.type
_entity.pdbx_description
1 polymer ?
#
loop_
_entity_poly.entity_id
_entity_poly.type
_entity_poly.pdbx_seq_one_letter_code
_entity_poly.pdbx_strand_id
1 'polypeptide(L)'
;MSLPTTRRIVTGHDNNGKAIITSDAVLTPANPLDPEGNPPTGIIPGFTNLYKTDGIPAKAQTPFVDVHGKKIGLVDQSGVYCRIVEFPATGDAPDSVNIMHRTQSVDFGVVLKGSIKLILEDGVETNMNEGDVCVQRATIHVSFHVTLATTIPPRVQKLPAR
;
A
#
# COMPACT_ATOMS: atom_id res chain seq x y z
N MET A 1 -18.29 8.80 -3.38
CA MET A 1 -18.09 7.54 -4.14
C MET A 1 -17.55 6.51 -3.16
N SER A 2 -18.07 5.28 -3.15
CA SER A 2 -17.50 4.21 -2.32
C SER A 2 -16.15 3.79 -2.89
N LEU A 3 -15.17 3.61 -2.01
CA LEU A 3 -13.85 3.12 -2.40
C LEU A 3 -13.97 1.71 -3.02
N PRO A 4 -13.22 1.39 -4.10
CA PRO A 4 -13.18 0.05 -4.67
C PRO A 4 -12.85 -1.00 -3.61
N THR A 5 -13.60 -2.09 -3.63
CA THR A 5 -13.34 -3.26 -2.79
C THR A 5 -12.39 -4.22 -3.49
N THR A 6 -11.73 -5.08 -2.71
CA THR A 6 -10.85 -6.14 -3.23
C THR A 6 -11.30 -7.50 -2.72
N ARG A 7 -11.56 -8.47 -3.61
CA ARG A 7 -11.75 -9.87 -3.20
C ARG A 7 -10.41 -10.51 -2.89
N ARG A 8 -10.22 -10.98 -1.65
CA ARG A 8 -9.06 -11.75 -1.20
C ARG A 8 -9.45 -13.20 -1.00
N ILE A 9 -8.71 -14.10 -1.65
CA ILE A 9 -8.82 -15.54 -1.48
C ILE A 9 -7.53 -16.02 -0.81
N VAL A 10 -7.66 -16.74 0.30
CA VAL A 10 -6.53 -17.30 1.06
C VAL A 10 -6.63 -18.81 1.05
N THR A 11 -5.51 -19.47 0.75
CA THR A 11 -5.39 -20.93 0.70
C THR A 11 -4.66 -21.45 1.95
N GLY A 12 -4.87 -22.71 2.27
CA GLY A 12 -4.13 -23.42 3.32
C GLY A 12 -4.32 -24.92 3.21
N HIS A 13 -4.10 -25.63 4.32
CA HIS A 13 -4.35 -27.06 4.42
C HIS A 13 -5.28 -27.38 5.59
N ASP A 14 -6.11 -28.41 5.45
CA ASP A 14 -6.87 -28.97 6.57
C ASP A 14 -6.00 -29.87 7.47
N ASN A 15 -6.59 -30.45 8.51
CA ASN A 15 -5.88 -31.33 9.46
C ASN A 15 -5.32 -32.62 8.83
N ASN A 16 -5.72 -32.96 7.60
CA ASN A 16 -5.24 -34.12 6.86
C ASN A 16 -4.20 -33.73 5.79
N GLY A 17 -3.81 -32.45 5.72
CA GLY A 17 -2.88 -31.95 4.71
C GLY A 17 -3.50 -31.75 3.32
N LYS A 18 -4.84 -31.72 3.20
CA LYS A 18 -5.51 -31.43 1.93
C LYS A 18 -5.58 -29.92 1.71
N ALA A 19 -5.24 -29.46 0.50
CA ALA A 19 -5.34 -28.05 0.13
C ALA A 19 -6.80 -27.56 0.14
N ILE A 20 -7.03 -26.39 0.75
CA ILE A 20 -8.36 -25.78 0.93
C ILE A 20 -8.31 -24.25 0.77
N ILE A 21 -9.48 -23.63 0.58
CA ILE A 21 -9.66 -22.19 0.78
C ILE A 21 -9.96 -21.96 2.27
N THR A 22 -9.10 -21.20 2.95
CA THR A 22 -9.27 -20.84 4.36
C THR A 22 -10.04 -19.55 4.55
N SER A 23 -10.06 -18.68 3.54
CA SER A 23 -10.83 -17.43 3.54
C SER A 23 -11.13 -16.99 2.10
N ASP A 24 -12.36 -16.52 1.87
CA ASP A 24 -12.78 -15.84 0.64
C ASP A 24 -13.66 -14.66 1.06
N ALA A 25 -13.12 -13.45 0.92
CA ALA A 25 -13.75 -12.25 1.47
C ALA A 25 -13.56 -11.05 0.55
N VAL A 26 -14.57 -10.18 0.51
CA VAL A 26 -14.47 -8.85 -0.11
C VAL A 26 -14.05 -7.86 0.96
N LEU A 27 -12.90 -7.23 0.75
CA LEU A 27 -12.26 -6.29 1.67
C LEU A 27 -12.50 -4.85 1.25
N THR A 28 -12.66 -3.97 2.24
CA THR A 28 -12.73 -2.51 2.05
C THR A 28 -11.41 -1.86 2.48
N PRO A 29 -11.02 -0.71 1.90
CA PRO A 29 -9.91 0.08 2.40
C PRO A 29 -10.17 0.63 3.80
N ALA A 30 -9.13 0.64 4.63
CA ALA A 30 -9.11 1.24 5.96
C ALA A 30 -8.26 2.51 5.96
N ASN A 31 -8.60 3.45 6.84
CA ASN A 31 -7.80 4.64 7.11
C ASN A 31 -6.52 4.24 7.87
N PRO A 32 -5.31 4.50 7.34
CA PRO A 32 -4.05 4.11 7.99
C PRO A 32 -3.78 4.87 9.30
N LEU A 33 -4.47 5.99 9.52
CA LEU A 33 -4.36 6.80 10.73
C LEU A 33 -5.34 6.36 11.83
N ASP A 34 -6.37 5.60 11.46
CA ASP A 34 -7.44 5.12 12.35
C ASP A 34 -7.08 3.73 12.92
N PRO A 35 -6.95 3.59 14.25
CA PRO A 35 -6.61 2.31 14.86
C PRO A 35 -7.75 1.29 14.87
N GLU A 36 -9.01 1.73 14.72
CA GLU A 36 -10.19 0.88 14.62
C GLU A 36 -10.41 0.35 13.19
N GLY A 37 -9.65 0.83 12.21
CA GLY A 37 -9.69 0.34 10.83
C GLY A 37 -10.91 0.81 10.04
N ASN A 38 -11.53 1.93 10.45
CA ASN A 38 -12.65 2.49 9.72
C ASN A 38 -12.24 2.95 8.31
N PRO A 39 -13.16 3.03 7.35
CA PRO A 39 -12.88 3.57 6.02
C PRO A 39 -12.37 5.02 6.07
N PRO A 40 -11.47 5.44 5.16
CA PRO A 40 -11.01 6.82 5.12
C PRO A 40 -12.15 7.78 4.72
N THR A 41 -12.15 8.96 5.35
CA THR A 41 -13.07 10.05 5.06
C THR A 41 -12.29 11.26 4.55
N GLY A 42 -12.73 11.84 3.43
CA GLY A 42 -12.02 12.93 2.76
C GLY A 42 -10.87 12.46 1.86
N ILE A 43 -9.85 13.31 1.72
CA ILE A 43 -8.66 13.03 0.89
C ILE A 43 -7.63 12.32 1.77
N ILE A 44 -7.83 11.03 2.04
CA ILE A 44 -6.88 10.19 2.77
C ILE A 44 -6.66 8.90 1.99
N PRO A 45 -5.40 8.47 1.76
CA PRO A 45 -5.13 7.18 1.14
C PRO A 45 -5.77 6.02 1.91
N GLY A 46 -6.46 5.15 1.19
CA GLY A 46 -7.03 3.92 1.74
C GLY A 46 -6.02 2.78 1.70
N PHE A 47 -5.93 2.02 2.79
CA PHE A 47 -5.04 0.85 2.89
C PHE A 47 -5.87 -0.43 3.04
N THR A 48 -5.67 -1.38 2.13
CA THR A 48 -6.22 -2.74 2.25
C THR A 48 -5.07 -3.71 2.46
N ASN A 49 -4.87 -4.11 3.71
CA ASN A 49 -3.84 -5.05 4.11
C ASN A 49 -4.24 -6.48 3.75
N LEU A 50 -3.49 -7.13 2.86
CA LEU A 50 -3.86 -8.43 2.30
C LEU A 50 -3.21 -9.57 3.07
N TYR A 51 -1.89 -9.50 3.28
CA TYR A 51 -1.13 -10.56 3.92
C TYR A 51 0.21 -10.03 4.46
N LYS A 52 0.74 -10.71 5.48
CA LYS A 52 2.06 -10.47 6.06
C LYS A 52 2.74 -11.81 6.38
N THR A 53 4.04 -11.90 6.17
CA THR A 53 4.87 -12.98 6.71
C THR A 53 5.66 -12.53 7.95
N ASP A 54 5.91 -13.49 8.85
CA ASP A 54 6.80 -13.31 10.01
C ASP A 54 8.15 -14.02 9.77
N GLY A 55 8.78 -13.67 8.65
CA GLY A 55 10.10 -14.16 8.28
C GLY A 55 10.28 -14.32 6.77
N ILE A 56 11.54 -14.48 6.38
CA ILE A 56 11.97 -14.96 5.06
C ILE A 56 13.04 -16.03 5.32
N PRO A 57 12.78 -17.32 5.02
CA PRO A 57 11.57 -17.88 4.40
C PRO A 57 10.34 -17.81 5.31
N ALA A 58 9.15 -17.71 4.71
CA ALA A 58 7.88 -17.63 5.42
C ALA A 58 7.42 -19.00 5.95
N LYS A 59 6.79 -19.02 7.13
CA LYS A 59 6.13 -20.21 7.70
C LYS A 59 4.68 -20.34 7.21
N ALA A 60 4.50 -20.61 5.92
CA ALA A 60 3.17 -20.56 5.27
C ALA A 60 2.17 -21.65 5.70
N GLN A 61 2.59 -22.65 6.47
CA GLN A 61 1.74 -23.76 6.93
C GLN A 61 1.11 -23.53 8.31
N THR A 62 1.26 -22.34 8.90
CA THR A 62 0.55 -21.97 10.13
C THR A 62 -0.86 -21.50 9.80
N PRO A 63 -1.81 -21.54 10.78
CA PRO A 63 -3.12 -20.95 10.60
C PRO A 63 -3.04 -19.51 10.06
N PHE A 64 -3.94 -19.16 9.14
CA PHE A 64 -3.99 -17.83 8.57
C PHE A 64 -4.32 -16.80 9.65
N VAL A 65 -3.45 -15.79 9.80
CA VAL A 65 -3.68 -14.64 10.66
C VAL A 65 -4.09 -13.46 9.79
N ASP A 66 -5.34 -13.04 9.91
CA ASP A 66 -5.85 -11.91 9.14
C ASP A 66 -5.22 -10.58 9.62
N VAL A 67 -4.83 -9.75 8.67
CA VAL A 67 -4.27 -8.41 8.88
C VAL A 67 -5.15 -7.28 8.33
N HIS A 68 -6.29 -7.63 7.70
CA HIS A 68 -7.27 -6.65 7.22
C HIS A 68 -7.79 -5.79 8.39
N GLY A 69 -7.93 -4.49 8.15
CA GLY A 69 -8.33 -3.50 9.17
C GLY A 69 -7.30 -3.20 10.26
N LYS A 70 -6.20 -3.96 10.36
CA LYS A 70 -5.17 -3.72 11.38
C LYS A 70 -4.25 -2.58 10.99
N LYS A 71 -3.92 -1.71 11.94
CA LYS A 71 -2.89 -0.67 11.75
C LYS A 71 -1.51 -1.32 11.68
N ILE A 72 -0.87 -1.20 10.51
CA ILE A 72 0.48 -1.68 10.23
C ILE A 72 1.28 -0.52 9.64
N GLY A 73 2.50 -0.31 10.12
CA GLY A 73 3.38 0.77 9.66
C GLY A 73 3.67 0.71 8.15
N LEU A 74 4.30 1.76 7.62
CA LEU A 74 4.68 1.81 6.19
C LEU A 74 5.63 0.67 5.81
N VAL A 75 6.50 0.27 6.75
CA VAL A 75 7.40 -0.87 6.61
C VAL A 75 7.22 -1.81 7.80
N ASP A 76 7.40 -3.10 7.54
CA ASP A 76 7.53 -4.13 8.56
C ASP A 76 8.78 -4.97 8.26
N GLN A 77 9.74 -4.95 9.17
CA GLN A 77 11.04 -5.61 8.98
C GLN A 77 10.96 -7.12 9.18
N SER A 78 9.84 -7.68 9.62
CA SER A 78 9.76 -9.11 9.89
C SER A 78 9.66 -9.97 8.63
N GLY A 79 9.26 -9.42 7.48
CA GLY A 79 9.10 -10.23 6.28
C GLY A 79 8.47 -9.52 5.09
N VAL A 80 7.67 -10.27 4.32
CA VAL A 80 6.96 -9.76 3.14
C VAL A 80 5.62 -9.21 3.56
N TYR A 81 5.29 -8.03 3.04
CA TYR A 81 4.02 -7.37 3.29
C TYR A 81 3.30 -7.05 1.99
N CYS A 82 2.07 -7.52 1.85
CA CYS A 82 1.23 -7.29 0.68
C CYS A 82 0.01 -6.46 1.05
N ARG A 83 -0.15 -5.31 0.39
CA ARG A 83 -1.29 -4.41 0.57
C ARG A 83 -1.66 -3.74 -0.75
N ILE A 84 -2.91 -3.29 -0.84
CA ILE A 84 -3.36 -2.35 -1.85
C ILE A 84 -3.42 -0.98 -1.20
N VAL A 85 -2.92 0.03 -1.91
CA VAL A 85 -3.01 1.43 -1.52
C VAL A 85 -3.84 2.15 -2.55
N GLU A 86 -4.89 2.81 -2.10
CA GLU A 86 -5.73 3.67 -2.92
C GLU A 86 -5.35 5.12 -2.65
N PHE A 87 -4.89 5.80 -3.69
CA PHE A 87 -4.61 7.22 -3.65
C PHE A 87 -5.84 7.97 -4.16
N PRO A 88 -6.57 8.73 -3.32
CA PRO A 88 -7.70 9.51 -3.77
C PRO A 88 -7.23 10.60 -4.74
N ALA A 89 -8.06 10.91 -5.75
CA ALA A 89 -7.81 12.05 -6.62
C ALA A 89 -7.86 13.34 -5.78
N THR A 90 -6.78 14.11 -5.80
CA THR A 90 -6.69 15.40 -5.08
C THR A 90 -7.24 16.57 -5.91
N GLY A 91 -7.50 16.36 -7.22
CA GLY A 91 -7.82 17.46 -8.15
C GLY A 91 -6.66 18.45 -8.20
N ASP A 92 -6.97 19.75 -8.22
CA ASP A 92 -5.97 20.83 -8.16
C ASP A 92 -5.46 21.10 -6.74
N ALA A 93 -5.98 20.41 -5.72
CA ALA A 93 -5.53 20.60 -4.35
C ALA A 93 -4.09 20.09 -4.19
N PRO A 94 -3.20 20.85 -3.50
CA PRO A 94 -1.88 20.35 -3.18
C PRO A 94 -2.00 19.04 -2.39
N ASP A 95 -1.31 18.01 -2.85
CA ASP A 95 -1.21 16.78 -2.10
C ASP A 95 -0.42 17.03 -0.82
N SER A 96 -1.14 17.14 0.29
CA SER A 96 -0.58 17.33 1.63
C SER A 96 -0.61 16.06 2.46
N VAL A 97 -1.05 14.96 1.84
CA VAL A 97 -1.42 13.73 2.55
C VAL A 97 -0.42 12.62 2.24
N ASN A 98 0.09 12.58 1.01
CA ASN A 98 1.19 11.70 0.67
C ASN A 98 2.52 12.34 1.06
N ILE A 99 3.26 11.61 1.88
CA ILE A 99 4.51 12.08 2.49
C ILE A 99 5.72 11.49 1.78
N MET A 100 6.71 12.34 1.49
CA MET A 100 8.04 11.92 1.06
C MET A 100 8.69 11.11 2.18
N HIS A 101 9.01 9.84 1.94
CA HIS A 101 9.50 8.94 2.99
C HIS A 101 10.48 7.90 2.43
N ARG A 102 11.16 7.20 3.35
CA ARG A 102 12.05 6.08 3.04
C ARG A 102 11.67 4.89 3.91
N THR A 103 11.57 3.73 3.28
CA THR A 103 11.48 2.43 3.94
C THR A 103 12.79 1.67 3.74
N GLN A 104 13.25 0.95 4.77
CA GLN A 104 14.37 0.01 4.62
C GLN A 104 13.85 -1.32 4.05
N SER A 105 13.37 -1.29 2.81
CA SER A 105 12.76 -2.43 2.12
C SER A 105 13.04 -2.40 0.62
N VAL A 106 12.73 -3.51 -0.05
CA VAL A 106 12.51 -3.52 -1.49
C VAL A 106 11.01 -3.72 -1.71
N ASP A 107 10.39 -2.76 -2.41
CA ASP A 107 8.95 -2.77 -2.65
C ASP A 107 8.68 -2.99 -4.15
N PHE A 108 7.66 -3.80 -4.46
CA PHE A 108 7.19 -4.04 -5.83
C PHE A 108 5.81 -3.41 -5.98
N GLY A 109 5.76 -2.17 -6.45
CA GLY A 109 4.52 -1.42 -6.63
C GLY A 109 3.95 -1.67 -8.02
N VAL A 110 2.74 -2.23 -8.11
CA VAL A 110 2.03 -2.46 -9.37
C VAL A 110 0.83 -1.52 -9.45
N VAL A 111 0.70 -0.78 -10.54
CA VAL A 111 -0.50 0.04 -10.76
C VAL A 111 -1.64 -0.86 -11.22
N LEU A 112 -2.59 -1.11 -10.33
CA LEU A 112 -3.77 -1.92 -10.63
C LEU A 112 -4.82 -1.16 -11.46
N LYS A 113 -4.95 0.15 -11.24
CA LYS A 113 -5.91 1.01 -11.90
C LYS A 113 -5.50 2.49 -11.84
N GLY A 114 -5.80 3.25 -12.89
CA GLY A 114 -5.46 4.67 -13.02
C GLY A 114 -3.98 4.94 -13.28
N SER A 115 -3.50 6.11 -12.85
CA SER A 115 -2.11 6.54 -13.01
C SER A 115 -1.56 7.10 -11.70
N ILE A 116 -0.31 6.77 -11.40
CA ILE A 116 0.43 7.20 -10.21
C ILE A 116 1.68 7.94 -10.67
N LYS A 117 1.97 9.11 -10.07
CA LYS A 117 3.26 9.78 -10.23
C LYS A 117 4.19 9.33 -9.10
N LEU A 118 5.38 8.89 -9.47
CA LEU A 118 6.47 8.59 -8.55
C LEU A 118 7.46 9.75 -8.60
N ILE A 119 7.75 10.36 -7.46
CA ILE A 119 8.75 11.43 -7.33
C ILE A 119 9.81 10.99 -6.32
N LEU A 120 11.09 11.16 -6.67
CA LEU A 120 12.25 10.91 -5.82
C LEU A 120 12.73 12.21 -5.14
N GLU A 121 13.68 12.11 -4.21
CA GLU A 121 14.13 13.25 -3.38
C GLU A 121 14.59 14.49 -4.16
N ASP A 122 15.27 14.30 -5.30
CA ASP A 122 15.80 15.39 -6.13
C ASP A 122 14.82 15.86 -7.21
N GLY A 123 13.53 15.52 -7.07
CA GLY A 123 12.47 15.92 -8.00
C GLY A 123 12.44 15.12 -9.31
N VAL A 124 13.30 14.10 -9.45
CA VAL A 124 13.19 13.13 -10.55
C VAL A 124 11.84 12.44 -10.44
N GLU A 125 11.06 12.49 -11.51
CA GLU A 125 9.71 11.96 -11.53
C GLU A 125 9.42 11.11 -12.76
N THR A 126 8.48 10.18 -12.60
CA THR A 126 7.90 9.42 -13.70
C THR A 126 6.42 9.15 -13.44
N ASN A 127 5.64 9.04 -14.50
CA ASN A 127 4.24 8.61 -14.43
C ASN A 127 4.19 7.10 -14.69
N MET A 128 3.46 6.38 -13.83
CA MET A 128 3.17 4.96 -13.94
C MET A 128 1.68 4.79 -14.27
N ASN A 129 1.37 4.00 -15.29
CA ASN A 129 0.01 3.70 -15.74
C ASN A 129 -0.38 2.26 -15.37
N GLU A 130 -1.64 1.90 -15.60
CA GLU A 130 -2.14 0.53 -15.36
C GLU A 130 -1.22 -0.54 -15.96
N GLY A 131 -0.81 -1.49 -15.11
CA GLY A 131 0.12 -2.56 -15.46
C GLY A 131 1.60 -2.25 -15.25
N ASP A 132 1.98 -0.98 -15.05
CA ASP A 132 3.37 -0.63 -14.78
C ASP A 132 3.80 -1.12 -13.39
N VAL A 133 5.09 -1.48 -13.28
CA VAL A 133 5.70 -1.99 -12.07
C VAL A 133 6.90 -1.12 -11.68
N CYS A 134 6.89 -0.59 -10.45
CA CYS A 134 8.05 0.01 -9.82
C CYS A 134 8.74 -1.00 -8.91
N VAL A 135 10.05 -1.17 -9.09
CA VAL A 135 10.92 -1.86 -8.15
C VAL A 135 11.62 -0.82 -7.29
N GLN A 136 11.05 -0.52 -6.13
CA GLN A 136 11.56 0.51 -5.24
C GLN A 136 12.63 -0.07 -4.31
N ARG A 137 13.85 0.46 -4.36
CA ARG A 137 15.02 -0.09 -3.66
C ARG A 137 15.49 0.81 -2.52
N ALA A 138 14.65 0.97 -1.50
CA ALA A 138 14.92 1.79 -0.32
C ALA A 138 15.32 3.24 -0.64
N THR A 139 14.75 3.84 -1.68
CA THR A 139 14.93 5.25 -2.06
C THR A 139 13.88 6.13 -1.38
N ILE A 140 14.24 7.38 -1.12
CA ILE A 140 13.30 8.40 -0.64
C ILE A 140 12.32 8.72 -1.78
N HIS A 141 11.02 8.63 -1.52
CA HIS A 141 9.99 8.84 -2.53
C HIS A 141 8.64 9.26 -1.97
N VAL A 142 7.80 9.77 -2.87
CA VAL A 142 6.36 9.97 -2.67
C VAL A 142 5.62 9.44 -3.90
N SER A 143 4.42 8.91 -3.67
CA SER A 143 3.50 8.44 -4.72
C SER A 143 2.14 9.08 -4.52
N PHE A 144 1.52 9.52 -5.60
CA PHE A 144 0.18 10.08 -5.56
C PHE A 144 -0.56 9.93 -6.89
N HIS A 145 -1.89 10.05 -6.83
CA HIS A 145 -2.76 9.92 -7.98
C HIS A 145 -2.58 11.10 -8.95
N VAL A 146 -2.45 10.81 -10.25
CA VAL A 146 -2.40 11.85 -11.27
C VAL A 146 -3.80 12.09 -11.82
N THR A 147 -4.37 13.25 -11.52
CA THR A 147 -5.43 13.85 -12.34
C THR A 147 -4.80 14.59 -13.51
N LEU A 148 -5.40 14.48 -14.71
CA LEU A 148 -4.94 15.22 -15.88
C LEU A 148 -4.83 16.72 -15.53
N ALA A 149 -3.61 17.25 -15.61
CA ALA A 149 -3.17 18.59 -15.23
C ALA A 149 -2.87 18.81 -13.74
N THR A 150 -1.62 18.61 -13.32
CA THR A 150 -0.91 19.55 -12.41
C THR A 150 0.56 19.15 -12.25
N THR A 151 1.46 20.09 -12.56
CA THR A 151 2.85 20.11 -12.08
C THR A 151 2.86 20.86 -10.74
N ILE A 152 3.29 20.22 -9.64
CA ILE A 152 3.39 20.84 -8.31
C ILE A 152 4.85 20.77 -7.82
N PRO A 153 5.42 21.84 -7.24
CA PRO A 153 6.84 21.88 -6.84
C PRO A 153 7.09 21.16 -5.50
N PRO A 154 8.31 20.66 -5.25
CA PRO A 154 8.62 19.85 -4.06
C PRO A 154 8.72 20.73 -2.80
N ARG A 155 7.97 20.39 -1.74
CA ARG A 155 8.27 20.79 -0.36
C ARG A 155 8.85 19.58 0.39
N VAL A 156 10.13 19.64 0.67
CA VAL A 156 10.84 18.63 1.46
C VAL A 156 10.60 18.90 2.94
N GLN A 157 9.88 18.02 3.65
CA GLN A 157 9.92 17.98 5.11
C GLN A 157 10.91 16.90 5.54
N LYS A 158 12.14 17.32 5.88
CA LYS A 158 13.18 16.42 6.38
C LYS A 158 12.82 15.95 7.79
N LEU A 159 12.55 14.67 7.99
CA LEU A 159 12.64 14.03 9.31
C LEU A 159 14.09 13.56 9.54
N PRO A 160 14.64 13.70 10.76
CA PRO A 160 16.02 13.34 11.03
C PRO A 160 16.22 11.83 10.97
N ALA A 161 17.27 11.40 10.28
CA ALA A 161 17.74 10.02 10.30
C ALA A 161 18.21 9.65 11.72
N ARG A 162 17.75 8.49 12.21
CA ARG A 162 18.42 7.72 13.25
C ARG A 162 18.76 6.36 12.67
#